data_AF-A0A6M3XS31-F1
#
_entry.id   AF-A0A6M3XS31-F1
#
_cell.length_a   1.000
_cell.length_b   1.000
_cell.length_c   1.000
_cell.angle_alpha   90.00
_cell.angle_beta   90.00
_cell.angle_gamma   90.00
#
_symmetry.space_group_name_H-M   'P 1'
#
loop_
_entity.id
_entity.type
_entity.pdbx_description
1 polymer ?
#
loop_
_entity_poly.entity_id
_entity_poly.type
_entity_poly.pdbx_seq_one_letter_code
_entity_poly.pdbx_strand_id
1 'polypeptide(L)'
;MSSGIILRPRQRVFVDRCLAALEQHGQTLAVAPTGMGKTICLSAVAGHHGGRALVLQHREELVRQNRDTYRAVNPGASTAV
;
A
#
# COMPACT_ATOMS: atom_id res chain seq x y z
N MET A 1 -23.00 1.67 3.76
CA MET A 1 -22.14 1.58 2.56
C MET A 1 -20.75 2.04 2.96
N SER A 2 -19.79 1.14 3.16
CA SER A 2 -18.43 1.55 3.55
C SER A 2 -17.72 2.13 2.34
N SER A 3 -17.52 3.45 2.36
CA SER A 3 -16.81 4.24 1.35
C SER A 3 -15.30 3.93 1.40
N GLY A 4 -14.89 2.82 0.77
CA GLY A 4 -13.48 2.45 0.63
C GLY A 4 -12.74 3.35 -0.38
N ILE A 5 -11.43 3.53 -0.19
CA ILE A 5 -10.61 4.30 -1.13
C ILE A 5 -10.50 3.55 -2.47
N ILE A 6 -10.89 4.20 -3.57
CA ILE A 6 -10.74 3.68 -4.92
C ILE A 6 -9.42 4.18 -5.52
N LEU A 7 -8.60 3.26 -6.04
CA LEU A 7 -7.36 3.62 -6.75
C LEU A 7 -7.66 4.41 -8.03
N ARG A 8 -6.96 5.53 -8.20
CA ARG A 8 -6.96 6.27 -9.47
C ARG A 8 -6.26 5.44 -10.56
N PRO A 9 -6.57 5.63 -11.87
CA PRO A 9 -5.97 4.82 -12.94
C PRO A 9 -4.43 4.75 -12.89
N ARG A 10 -3.76 5.88 -12.66
CA ARG A 10 -2.29 5.94 -12.49
C ARG A 10 -1.77 5.15 -11.29
N GLN A 11 -2.54 5.08 -10.21
CA GLN A 11 -2.17 4.34 -9.00
C GLN A 11 -2.33 2.84 -9.25
N ARG A 12 -3.40 2.42 -9.96
CA ARG A 12 -3.59 1.03 -10.37
C ARG A 12 -2.43 0.52 -11.21
N VAL A 13 -2.07 1.24 -12.28
CA VAL A 13 -0.91 0.89 -13.12
C VAL A 13 0.38 0.77 -12.30
N PHE A 14 0.59 1.65 -11.32
CA PHE A 14 1.76 1.59 -10.44
C PHE A 14 1.73 0.35 -9.54
N VAL A 15 0.59 0.04 -8.93
CA VAL A 15 0.39 -1.14 -8.07
C VAL A 15 0.61 -2.43 -8.88
N ASP A 16 0.01 -2.55 -10.05
CA ASP A 16 0.12 -3.73 -10.92
C ASP A 16 1.59 -4.00 -11.29
N ARG A 17 2.35 -2.94 -11.62
CA ARG A 17 3.79 -3.05 -11.89
C ARG A 17 4.61 -3.46 -10.68
N CYS A 18 4.24 -2.99 -9.49
CA CYS A 18 4.92 -3.40 -8.25
C CYS A 18 4.68 -4.88 -7.96
N LEU A 19 3.45 -5.36 -8.11
CA LEU A 19 3.10 -6.77 -7.88
C LEU A 19 3.83 -7.68 -8.88
N ALA A 20 3.81 -7.33 -10.17
CA ALA A 20 4.52 -8.09 -11.20
C ALA A 20 6.04 -8.15 -10.94
N ALA A 21 6.65 -7.03 -10.53
CA ALA A 21 8.08 -7.00 -10.21
C ALA A 21 8.42 -7.81 -8.95
N LEU A 22 7.56 -7.79 -7.92
CA LEU A 22 7.72 -8.60 -6.72
C LEU A 22 7.60 -10.09 -7.03
N GLU A 23 6.63 -10.48 -7.85
CA GLU A 23 6.46 -11.86 -8.31
C GLU A 23 7.68 -12.34 -9.13
N GLN A 24 8.19 -11.48 -10.02
CA GLN A 24 9.31 -11.83 -10.90
C GLN A 24 10.67 -11.86 -10.18
N HIS A 25 10.90 -10.95 -9.22
CA HIS A 25 12.23 -10.70 -8.67
C HIS A 25 12.36 -10.94 -7.17
N GLY A 26 11.25 -11.05 -6.43
CA GLY A 26 11.23 -11.15 -4.96
C GLY A 26 11.67 -9.87 -4.22
N GLN A 27 12.36 -8.95 -4.89
CA GLN A 27 12.80 -7.66 -4.36
C GLN A 27 12.51 -6.55 -5.39
N THR A 28 11.96 -5.42 -4.95
CA THR A 28 11.54 -4.35 -5.88
C THR A 28 11.66 -2.98 -5.22
N LEU A 29 12.20 -2.01 -5.96
CA LEU A 29 12.18 -0.59 -5.58
C LEU A 29 11.16 0.16 -6.43
N ALA A 30 10.10 0.65 -5.79
CA ALA A 30 9.07 1.43 -6.46
C ALA A 30 9.29 2.93 -6.24
N VAL A 31 9.56 3.68 -7.32
CA VAL A 31 9.86 5.12 -7.27
C VAL A 31 8.66 5.94 -7.76
N ALA A 32 8.23 6.92 -6.96
CA ALA A 32 7.12 7.80 -7.33
C ALA A 32 7.27 9.22 -6.71
N PRO A 33 6.78 10.27 -7.40
CA PRO A 33 6.88 11.65 -6.91
C PRO A 33 6.10 11.90 -5.62
N THR A 34 6.35 13.03 -4.97
CA THR A 34 5.48 13.55 -3.89
C THR A 34 4.07 13.81 -4.45
N GLY A 35 3.03 13.63 -3.63
CA GLY A 35 1.64 13.76 -4.09
C GLY A 35 1.09 12.63 -4.98
N MET A 36 1.89 11.60 -5.34
CA MET A 36 1.37 10.41 -6.05
C MET A 36 0.35 9.61 -5.20
N GLY A 37 0.45 9.72 -3.88
CA GLY A 37 -0.26 8.85 -2.95
C GLY A 37 0.48 7.53 -2.72
N LYS A 38 1.79 7.59 -2.48
CA LYS A 38 2.63 6.40 -2.22
C LYS A 38 2.06 5.51 -1.11
N THR A 39 1.50 6.09 -0.06
CA THR A 39 0.87 5.35 1.05
C THR A 39 -0.35 4.55 0.60
N ILE A 40 -1.17 5.11 -0.30
CA ILE A 40 -2.32 4.41 -0.89
C ILE A 40 -1.83 3.25 -1.77
N CYS A 41 -0.86 3.50 -2.64
CA CYS A 41 -0.29 2.46 -3.50
C CYS A 41 0.37 1.34 -2.68
N LEU A 42 1.17 1.68 -1.67
CA LEU A 42 1.79 0.72 -0.76
C LEU A 42 0.73 -0.14 -0.06
N SER A 43 -0.37 0.48 0.39
CA SER A 43 -1.46 -0.23 1.06
C SER A 43 -2.16 -1.22 0.13
N ALA A 44 -2.36 -0.85 -1.12
CA ALA A 44 -2.92 -1.73 -2.13
C ALA A 44 -1.95 -2.88 -2.45
N VAL A 45 -0.65 -2.60 -2.67
CA VAL A 45 0.36 -3.64 -2.91
C VAL A 45 0.39 -4.64 -1.75
N ALA A 46 0.45 -4.17 -0.51
CA ALA A 46 0.49 -5.05 0.66
C ALA A 46 -0.79 -5.89 0.80
N GLY A 47 -1.96 -5.30 0.55
CA GLY A 47 -3.24 -6.02 0.59
C GLY A 47 -3.36 -7.07 -0.52
N HIS A 48 -2.91 -6.76 -1.74
CA HIS A 48 -2.98 -7.66 -2.90
C HIS A 48 -1.92 -8.76 -2.89
N HIS A 49 -0.70 -8.45 -2.45
CA HIS A 49 0.38 -9.44 -2.34
C HIS A 49 0.00 -10.58 -1.37
N GLY A 50 -0.83 -10.26 -0.37
CA GLY A 50 -1.28 -11.23 0.62
C GLY A 50 -0.17 -11.66 1.60
N GLY A 51 -0.56 -12.49 2.57
CA GLY A 51 0.33 -12.90 3.65
C GLY A 51 0.54 -11.81 4.70
N ARG A 52 1.63 -11.95 5.48
CA ARG A 52 2.00 -10.96 6.52
C ARG A 52 2.94 -9.93 5.91
N ALA A 53 2.58 -8.66 6.01
CA ALA A 53 3.42 -7.54 5.59
C ALA A 53 3.94 -6.75 6.80
N LEU A 54 5.21 -6.35 6.75
CA LEU A 54 5.83 -5.44 7.71
C LEU A 54 6.18 -4.12 7.00
N VAL A 55 5.61 -3.01 7.49
CA VAL A 55 5.90 -1.67 6.98
C VAL A 55 6.77 -0.93 7.99
N LEU A 56 8.01 -0.62 7.62
CA LEU A 56 8.96 0.09 8.47
C LEU A 56 8.98 1.58 8.14
N GLN A 57 8.88 2.42 9.17
CA GLN A 57 8.90 3.88 9.01
C GLN A 57 9.64 4.54 10.18
N HIS A 58 10.26 5.68 9.89
CA HIS A 58 11.16 6.36 10.81
C HIS A 58 10.46 7.29 11.82
N ARG A 59 9.15 7.51 11.69
CA ARG A 59 8.34 8.36 12.60
C ARG A 59 7.04 7.67 12.95
N GLU A 60 6.64 7.77 14.21
CA GLU A 60 5.36 7.25 14.70
C GLU A 60 4.14 7.87 14.02
N GLU A 61 4.19 9.18 13.74
CA GLU A 61 3.15 9.90 13.00
C GLU A 61 2.89 9.23 11.64
N LEU A 62 3.94 8.87 10.91
CA LEU A 62 3.81 8.21 9.63
C LEU A 62 3.26 6.80 9.79
N VAL A 63 3.67 6.06 10.85
CA VAL A 63 3.16 4.72 11.14
C VAL A 63 1.65 4.77 11.34
N ARG A 64 1.15 5.73 12.13
CA ARG A 64 -0.29 5.95 12.34
C ARG A 64 -1.01 6.27 11.03
N GLN A 65 -0.48 7.21 10.25
CA GLN A 65 -1.06 7.59 8.94
C GLN A 65 -1.10 6.41 7.95
N ASN A 66 -0.07 5.57 7.92
CA ASN A 66 -0.02 4.41 7.05
C ASN A 66 -1.04 3.35 7.45
N ARG A 67 -1.14 3.02 8.74
CA ARG A 67 -2.14 2.07 9.24
C ARG A 67 -3.56 2.51 8.91
N ASP A 68 -3.88 3.78 9.14
CA ASP A 68 -5.23 4.30 8.89
C ASP A 68 -5.55 4.27 7.39
N THR A 69 -4.57 4.63 6.55
CA THR A 69 -4.68 4.47 5.08
C THR A 69 -4.86 3.01 4.68
N TYR A 70 -4.11 2.09 5.29
CA TYR A 70 -4.17 0.67 4.98
C TYR A 70 -5.56 0.08 5.26
N ARG A 71 -6.16 0.42 6.41
CA ARG A 71 -7.52 0.00 6.77
C ARG A 71 -8.58 0.60 5.84
N ALA A 72 -8.38 1.83 5.37
CA ALA A 72 -9.29 2.48 4.42
C ALA A 72 -9.22 1.87 3.01
N VAL A 73 -8.05 1.40 2.59
CA VAL A 73 -7.83 0.71 1.30
C VAL A 73 -8.24 -0.76 1.37
N ASN A 74 -8.04 -1.42 2.52
CA ASN A 74 -8.32 -2.84 2.75
C ASN A 74 -9.33 -3.03 3.91
N PRO A 75 -10.64 -2.75 3.70
CA PRO A 75 -11.64 -2.89 4.75
C PRO A 75 -11.68 -4.30 5.34
N GLY A 76 -11.71 -4.40 6.67
CA GLY A 76 -11.75 -5.67 7.40
C GLY A 76 -10.38 -6.30 7.68
N ALA A 77 -9.28 -5.72 7.18
CA ALA A 77 -7.94 -6.21 7.49
C ALA A 77 -7.52 -5.87 8.93
N SER A 78 -6.88 -6.82 9.62
CA SER A 78 -6.29 -6.61 10.95
C SER A 78 -4.87 -6.06 10.88
N THR A 79 -4.48 -5.19 11.81
CA THR A 79 -3.10 -4.75 12.02
C THR A 79 -2.73 -4.88 13.49
N ALA A 80 -1.46 -5.22 13.78
CA ALA A 80 -0.98 -5.47 15.16
C ALA A 80 -0.53 -4.19 15.91
N VAL A 81 -0.36 -3.09 15.18
CA VAL A 81 0.04 -1.75 15.64
C VAL A 81 -0.85 -0.74 14.93
#